data_AF-A0AAV4XU07-F1
#
_entry.id   AF-A0AAV4XU07-F1
#
_cell.length_a   1.000
_cell.length_b   1.000
_cell.length_c   1.000
_cell.angle_alpha   90.00
_cell.angle_beta   90.00
_cell.angle_gamma   90.00
#
_symmetry.space_group_name_H-M   'P 1'
#
loop_
_entity.id
_entity.type
_entity.pdbx_description
1 polymer ?
#
loop_
_entity_poly.entity_id
_entity_poly.type
_entity_poly.pdbx_seq_one_letter_code
_entity_poly.pdbx_strand_id
1 'polypeptide(L)'
;MSNKIVMDIVKKILLRYDLILIQKVVTTKEELMENLVRDLNKLHRKRNSKYMMKISERVGRGSAKEQYAYIYRNDKFRFLSGHIYPDPKDNFMRPPFIAHFATPTLRDIDSMVFIGIHTQPKNAANETGALAKVYDYAAKTFKVKDAMLMGDMNAGCANVRISDWDAMELWRRKEFTWLITHDFDTTLSINCCPYDRIIVAGDDLQEAVIWDSVGPFKYRDLYGLSTNTALAVSDHWPVEVKLKGGSSKEAKANLTPSLCLTIHDSRAGSIPTQLKTQKTTFGFEIETTDTSTELYAESSNGTALLVNLRTLQAKYQQLISKETVDAISYKVKHGALNDVTSNDDLENPFFTTRIYFDASDETTTVHYCLATTIN
;
A
#
# COMPACT_ATOMS: atom_id res chain seq x y z
N MET A 1 -0.22 -12.05 -38.61
CA MET A 1 0.41 -10.79 -38.19
C MET A 1 -0.48 -10.17 -37.13
N SER A 2 0.07 -9.75 -36.00
CA SER A 2 -0.69 -9.08 -34.95
C SER A 2 -1.21 -7.74 -35.48
N ASN A 3 -2.48 -7.40 -35.23
CA ASN A 3 -3.01 -6.08 -35.56
C ASN A 3 -2.22 -5.02 -34.78
N LYS A 4 -1.46 -4.18 -35.49
CA LYS A 4 -0.53 -3.20 -34.90
C LYS A 4 -1.25 -2.28 -33.90
N ILE A 5 -2.47 -1.85 -34.23
CA ILE A 5 -3.29 -0.98 -33.37
C ILE A 5 -3.62 -1.69 -32.06
N VAL A 6 -4.06 -2.96 -32.13
CA VAL A 6 -4.37 -3.78 -30.95
C VAL A 6 -3.13 -3.93 -30.07
N MET A 7 -1.98 -4.29 -30.66
CA MET A 7 -0.74 -4.46 -29.90
C MET A 7 -0.23 -3.16 -29.27
N ASP A 8 -0.42 -2.02 -29.95
CA ASP A 8 -0.08 -0.71 -29.38
C ASP A 8 -0.96 -0.38 -28.16
N ILE A 9 -2.25 -0.73 -28.19
CA ILE A 9 -3.14 -0.59 -27.04
C ILE A 9 -2.74 -1.56 -25.92
N VAL A 10 -2.47 -2.83 -26.23
CA VAL A 10 -1.99 -3.83 -25.24
C VAL A 10 -0.73 -3.31 -24.54
N LYS A 11 0.26 -2.81 -25.28
CA LYS A 11 1.48 -2.23 -24.69
C LYS A 11 1.17 -1.03 -23.79
N LYS A 12 0.27 -0.12 -24.21
CA LYS A 12 -0.17 1.01 -23.36
C LYS A 12 -0.84 0.54 -22.07
N ILE A 13 -1.66 -0.51 -22.12
CA ILE A 13 -2.28 -1.11 -20.94
C ILE A 13 -1.20 -1.69 -20.02
N LEU A 14 -0.31 -2.55 -20.55
CA LEU A 14 0.71 -3.23 -19.75
C LEU A 14 1.72 -2.27 -19.10
N LEU A 15 2.07 -1.16 -19.75
CA LEU A 15 3.00 -0.16 -19.23
C LEU A 15 2.51 0.55 -17.95
N ARG A 16 1.23 0.40 -17.58
CA ARG A 16 0.65 0.97 -16.36
C ARG A 16 1.02 0.18 -15.09
N TYR A 17 1.36 -1.09 -15.23
CA TYR A 17 1.39 -2.02 -14.09
C TYR A 17 2.81 -2.39 -13.69
N ASP A 18 3.08 -2.37 -12.39
CA ASP A 18 4.33 -2.91 -11.84
C ASP A 18 4.34 -4.45 -11.87
N LEU A 19 3.16 -5.09 -11.80
CA LEU A 19 2.94 -6.52 -12.03
C LEU A 19 1.53 -6.71 -12.63
N ILE A 20 1.41 -7.58 -13.62
CA ILE A 20 0.13 -7.97 -14.22
C ILE A 20 0.12 -9.46 -14.56
N LEU A 21 -1.02 -10.12 -14.32
CA LEU A 21 -1.32 -11.46 -14.82
C LEU A 21 -2.05 -11.35 -16.17
N ILE A 22 -1.50 -12.01 -17.18
CA ILE A 22 -2.14 -12.23 -18.47
C ILE A 22 -2.65 -13.67 -18.51
N GLN A 23 -3.90 -13.84 -18.92
CA GLN A 23 -4.59 -15.12 -19.08
C GLN A 23 -4.92 -15.35 -20.55
N LYS A 24 -5.49 -16.51 -20.90
CA LYS A 24 -5.88 -16.87 -22.27
C LYS A 24 -4.71 -16.79 -23.27
N VAL A 25 -3.49 -17.11 -22.82
CA VAL A 25 -2.31 -17.21 -23.71
C VAL A 25 -2.38 -18.53 -24.50
N VAL A 26 -3.07 -18.49 -25.63
CA VAL A 26 -3.31 -19.66 -26.51
C VAL A 26 -2.29 -19.79 -27.64
N THR A 27 -1.49 -18.76 -27.90
CA THR A 27 -0.46 -18.81 -28.94
C THR A 27 0.52 -19.95 -28.69
N THR A 28 0.87 -20.68 -29.74
CA THR A 28 1.96 -21.68 -29.73
C THR A 28 3.29 -21.07 -30.18
N LYS A 29 3.29 -19.81 -30.59
CA LYS A 29 4.49 -19.05 -30.96
C LYS A 29 5.05 -18.35 -29.72
N GLU A 30 6.01 -18.98 -29.06
CA GLU A 30 6.63 -18.47 -27.83
C GLU A 30 7.22 -17.06 -28.02
N GLU A 31 7.79 -16.80 -29.21
CA GLU A 31 8.35 -15.50 -29.60
C GLU A 31 7.34 -14.34 -29.47
N LEU A 32 6.03 -14.58 -29.54
CA LEU A 32 5.04 -13.50 -29.43
C LEU A 32 5.13 -12.80 -28.06
N MET A 33 5.21 -13.60 -26.99
CA MET A 33 5.26 -13.07 -25.62
C MET A 33 6.63 -12.46 -25.31
N GLU A 34 7.70 -13.07 -25.81
CA GLU A 34 9.05 -12.51 -25.69
C GLU A 34 9.20 -11.17 -26.42
N ASN A 35 8.66 -11.08 -27.64
CA ASN A 35 8.66 -9.84 -28.42
C ASN A 35 7.81 -8.76 -27.74
N LEU A 36 6.68 -9.13 -27.13
CA LEU A 36 5.88 -8.20 -26.34
C LEU A 36 6.70 -7.60 -25.19
N VAL A 37 7.37 -8.42 -24.38
CA VAL A 37 8.22 -7.95 -23.27
C VAL A 37 9.39 -7.11 -23.80
N ARG A 38 9.99 -7.49 -24.93
CA ARG A 38 11.06 -6.71 -25.58
C ARG A 38 10.55 -5.33 -25.99
N ASP A 39 9.36 -5.24 -26.55
CA ASP A 39 8.76 -3.97 -26.96
C ASP A 39 8.35 -3.12 -25.77
N LEU A 40 7.84 -3.70 -24.68
CA LEU A 40 7.63 -2.98 -23.41
C LEU A 40 8.93 -2.37 -22.91
N ASN A 41 10.03 -3.12 -22.94
CA ASN A 41 11.35 -2.64 -22.51
C ASN A 41 11.95 -1.56 -23.42
N LYS A 42 11.58 -1.51 -24.70
CA LYS A 42 11.97 -0.38 -25.59
C LYS A 42 11.21 0.90 -25.23
N LEU A 43 9.95 0.77 -24.83
CA LEU A 43 9.09 1.90 -24.46
C LEU A 43 9.35 2.40 -23.04
N HIS A 44 9.76 1.50 -22.13
CA HIS A 44 10.04 1.82 -20.73
C HIS A 44 11.46 2.38 -20.55
N ARG A 45 11.57 3.72 -20.50
CA ARG A 45 12.87 4.44 -20.50
C ARG A 45 13.50 4.63 -19.12
N LYS A 46 13.04 3.93 -18.08
CA LYS A 46 13.56 4.11 -16.71
C LYS A 46 14.85 3.31 -16.51
N ARG A 47 15.92 4.00 -16.09
CA ARG A 47 17.22 3.36 -15.78
C ARG A 47 17.06 2.30 -14.69
N ASN A 48 17.70 1.14 -14.87
CA ASN A 48 17.71 0.00 -13.94
C ASN A 48 16.33 -0.64 -13.65
N SER A 49 15.31 -0.33 -14.46
CA SER A 49 13.98 -0.92 -14.37
C SER A 49 13.63 -1.53 -15.72
N LYS A 50 13.27 -2.82 -15.74
CA LYS A 50 12.87 -3.58 -16.91
C LYS A 50 11.67 -4.47 -16.59
N TYR A 51 10.80 -4.65 -17.57
CA TYR A 51 9.77 -5.67 -17.57
C TYR A 51 10.40 -7.04 -17.80
N MET A 52 10.09 -7.96 -16.89
CA MET A 52 10.43 -9.38 -16.92
C MET A 52 9.12 -10.18 -17.08
N MET A 53 9.24 -11.46 -17.46
CA MET A 53 8.08 -12.34 -17.58
C MET A 53 8.35 -13.71 -16.97
N LYS A 54 7.32 -14.25 -16.32
CA LYS A 54 7.23 -15.65 -15.92
C LYS A 54 5.96 -16.22 -16.51
N ILE A 55 6.12 -17.13 -17.46
CA ILE A 55 5.02 -17.82 -18.14
C ILE A 55 4.93 -19.25 -17.60
N SER A 56 3.72 -19.73 -17.35
CA SER A 56 3.46 -21.08 -16.85
C SER A 56 3.63 -22.12 -17.95
N GLU A 57 3.65 -23.40 -17.58
CA GLU A 57 3.33 -24.46 -18.53
C GLU A 57 1.88 -24.33 -19.04
N ARG A 58 1.59 -25.04 -20.13
CA ARG A 58 0.25 -25.02 -20.74
C ARG A 58 -0.68 -25.95 -19.99
N VAL A 59 -1.73 -25.39 -19.41
CA VAL A 59 -2.74 -26.10 -18.61
C VAL A 59 -4.11 -26.06 -19.28
N GLY A 60 -4.95 -27.04 -18.98
CA GLY A 60 -6.27 -27.16 -19.59
C GLY A 60 -6.63 -28.60 -19.98
N ARG A 61 -7.93 -28.91 -20.00
CA ARG A 61 -8.44 -30.20 -20.50
C ARG A 61 -8.82 -30.10 -21.98
N GLY A 62 -8.62 -31.19 -22.72
CA GLY A 62 -8.94 -31.27 -24.15
C GLY A 62 -8.20 -30.22 -25.00
N SER A 63 -8.95 -29.52 -25.86
CA SER A 63 -8.44 -28.43 -26.71
C SER A 63 -8.40 -27.06 -26.02
N ALA A 64 -9.04 -26.91 -24.86
CA ALA A 64 -9.15 -25.64 -24.13
C ALA A 64 -7.92 -25.39 -23.24
N LYS A 65 -6.74 -25.28 -23.87
CA LYS A 65 -5.45 -25.16 -23.19
C LYS A 65 -4.83 -23.77 -23.32
N GLU A 66 -4.37 -23.23 -22.21
CA GLU A 66 -3.88 -21.86 -22.07
C GLU A 66 -2.61 -21.81 -21.22
N GLN A 67 -1.92 -20.66 -21.23
CA GLN A 67 -0.86 -20.35 -20.27
C GLN A 67 -1.23 -19.09 -19.49
N TYR A 68 -0.67 -18.99 -18.28
CA TYR A 68 -0.65 -17.78 -17.47
C TYR A 68 0.70 -17.08 -17.64
N ALA A 69 0.70 -15.76 -17.70
CA ALA A 69 1.95 -14.99 -17.72
C ALA A 69 1.92 -13.84 -16.72
N TYR A 70 2.82 -13.86 -15.74
CA TYR A 70 3.13 -12.71 -14.92
C TYR A 70 4.17 -11.85 -15.65
N ILE A 71 3.80 -10.62 -16.00
CA ILE A 71 4.72 -9.59 -16.49
C ILE A 71 4.93 -8.58 -15.37
N TYR A 72 6.17 -8.30 -15.00
CA TYR A 72 6.47 -7.49 -13.82
C TYR A 72 7.76 -6.67 -13.98
N ARG A 73 7.86 -5.57 -13.24
CA ARG A 73 9.06 -4.73 -13.19
C ARG A 73 10.04 -5.24 -12.16
N ASN A 74 11.29 -5.45 -12.58
CA ASN A 74 12.34 -6.00 -11.71
C ASN A 74 12.80 -5.07 -10.56
N ASP A 75 12.51 -3.75 -10.64
CA ASP A 75 12.77 -2.80 -9.55
C ASP A 75 11.65 -2.79 -8.50
N LYS A 76 10.56 -3.52 -8.72
CA LYS A 76 9.38 -3.61 -7.86
C LYS A 76 9.14 -5.01 -7.32
N PHE A 77 9.37 -6.01 -8.18
CA PHE A 77 9.16 -7.41 -7.88
C PHE A 77 10.37 -8.23 -8.33
N ARG A 78 10.79 -9.18 -7.48
CA ARG A 78 11.79 -10.19 -7.86
C ARG A 78 11.19 -11.57 -7.69
N PHE A 79 11.00 -12.28 -8.80
CA PHE A 79 10.50 -13.66 -8.78
C PHE A 79 11.46 -14.54 -7.99
N LEU A 80 10.92 -15.28 -7.02
CA LEU A 80 11.66 -16.21 -6.17
C LEU A 80 11.46 -17.64 -6.67
N SER A 81 10.20 -18.06 -6.77
CA SER A 81 9.82 -19.38 -7.25
C SER A 81 8.35 -19.40 -7.69
N GLY A 82 7.92 -20.45 -8.38
CA GLY A 82 6.53 -20.59 -8.82
C GLY A 82 6.31 -21.90 -9.57
N HIS A 83 5.07 -22.36 -9.58
CA HIS A 83 4.65 -23.60 -10.20
C HIS A 83 3.13 -23.62 -10.40
N ILE A 84 2.66 -24.52 -11.26
CA ILE A 84 1.23 -24.84 -11.33
C ILE A 84 0.83 -25.62 -10.07
N TYR A 85 -0.31 -25.28 -9.48
CA TYR A 85 -0.85 -25.98 -8.33
C TYR A 85 -1.03 -27.48 -8.63
N PRO A 86 -0.46 -28.39 -7.81
CA PRO A 86 -0.71 -29.81 -7.97
C PRO A 86 -2.18 -30.12 -7.69
N ASP A 87 -2.94 -30.49 -8.72
CA ASP A 87 -4.38 -30.74 -8.63
C ASP A 87 -4.73 -32.22 -8.84
N PRO A 88 -4.35 -33.13 -7.92
CA PRO A 88 -4.61 -34.57 -8.07
C PRO A 88 -6.10 -34.93 -8.03
N LYS A 89 -6.95 -34.02 -7.55
CA LYS A 89 -8.41 -34.17 -7.49
C LYS A 89 -9.13 -33.59 -8.71
N ASP A 90 -8.39 -33.04 -9.67
CA ASP A 90 -8.89 -32.48 -10.94
C ASP A 90 -10.02 -31.44 -10.74
N ASN A 91 -9.91 -30.62 -9.68
CA ASN A 91 -10.90 -29.61 -9.34
C ASN A 91 -10.96 -28.49 -10.38
N PHE A 92 -9.83 -28.18 -11.03
CA PHE A 92 -9.67 -27.02 -11.89
C PHE A 92 -9.65 -27.41 -13.37
N MET A 93 -10.36 -26.65 -14.21
CA MET A 93 -10.19 -26.79 -15.66
C MET A 93 -8.78 -26.43 -16.10
N ARG A 94 -8.23 -25.38 -15.48
CA ARG A 94 -6.86 -24.91 -15.63
C ARG A 94 -6.32 -24.69 -14.21
N PRO A 95 -5.49 -25.61 -13.68
CA PRO A 95 -4.95 -25.47 -12.34
C PRO A 95 -4.20 -24.14 -12.16
N PRO A 96 -4.35 -23.45 -11.01
CA PRO A 96 -3.78 -22.11 -10.79
C PRO A 96 -2.26 -22.04 -10.98
N PHE A 97 -1.77 -20.91 -11.48
CA PHE A 97 -0.34 -20.59 -11.47
C PHE A 97 0.03 -19.83 -10.20
N ILE A 98 0.85 -20.44 -9.35
CA ILE A 98 1.30 -19.85 -8.09
C ILE A 98 2.71 -19.26 -8.30
N ALA A 99 2.91 -18.00 -7.94
CA ALA A 99 4.19 -17.31 -8.08
C ALA A 99 4.53 -16.52 -6.81
N HIS A 100 5.69 -16.80 -6.22
CA HIS A 100 6.22 -16.13 -5.04
C HIS A 100 7.21 -15.05 -5.47
N PHE A 101 6.98 -13.81 -5.03
CA PHE A 101 7.81 -12.65 -5.35
C PHE A 101 8.30 -11.96 -4.09
N ALA A 102 9.56 -11.54 -4.07
CA ALA A 102 10.02 -10.51 -3.13
C ALA A 102 9.51 -9.13 -3.58
N THR A 103 9.16 -8.30 -2.60
CA THR A 103 8.48 -7.01 -2.76
C THR A 103 9.24 -5.88 -2.05
N PRO A 104 10.49 -5.57 -2.47
CA PRO A 104 11.40 -4.68 -1.74
C PRO A 104 10.96 -3.21 -1.64
N THR A 105 9.82 -2.85 -2.24
CA THR A 105 9.26 -1.49 -2.20
C THR A 105 7.90 -1.40 -1.53
N LEU A 106 7.30 -2.53 -1.12
CA LEU A 106 6.05 -2.51 -0.36
C LEU A 106 6.35 -2.25 1.11
N ARG A 107 5.38 -1.64 1.79
CA ARG A 107 5.42 -1.42 3.23
C ARG A 107 5.15 -2.75 3.93
N ASP A 108 5.99 -3.13 4.89
CA ASP A 108 5.82 -4.26 5.82
C ASP A 108 5.64 -5.65 5.17
N ILE A 109 5.86 -5.76 3.86
CA ILE A 109 5.70 -7.01 3.08
C ILE A 109 6.99 -7.28 2.32
N ASP A 110 7.85 -8.14 2.87
CA ASP A 110 9.13 -8.53 2.23
C ASP A 110 8.92 -9.41 0.98
N SER A 111 7.88 -10.24 1.02
CA SER A 111 7.49 -11.09 -0.10
C SER A 111 6.02 -11.46 0.00
N MET A 112 5.40 -11.73 -1.15
CA MET A 112 4.00 -12.16 -1.22
C MET A 112 3.80 -13.18 -2.35
N VAL A 113 2.70 -13.91 -2.27
CA VAL A 113 2.32 -14.92 -3.25
C VAL A 113 1.22 -14.40 -4.17
N PHE A 114 1.37 -14.60 -5.47
CA PHE A 114 0.31 -14.37 -6.45
C PHE A 114 -0.24 -15.73 -6.93
N ILE A 115 -1.56 -15.86 -6.96
CA ILE A 115 -2.26 -17.06 -7.41
C ILE A 115 -3.16 -16.68 -8.58
N GLY A 116 -2.75 -17.04 -9.78
CA GLY A 116 -3.44 -16.74 -11.02
C GLY A 116 -4.38 -17.86 -11.41
N ILE A 117 -5.65 -17.53 -11.68
CA ILE A 117 -6.67 -18.50 -12.09
C ILE A 117 -7.56 -17.98 -13.23
N HIS A 118 -7.97 -18.88 -14.10
CA HIS A 118 -9.01 -18.65 -15.12
C HIS A 118 -9.98 -19.84 -15.06
N THR A 119 -11.11 -19.67 -14.39
CA THR A 119 -12.07 -20.76 -14.10
C THR A 119 -12.87 -21.14 -15.34
N GLN A 120 -13.48 -22.33 -15.34
CA GLN A 120 -14.49 -22.65 -16.35
C GLN A 120 -15.85 -22.01 -15.96
N PRO A 121 -16.53 -21.26 -16.85
CA PRO A 121 -17.79 -20.58 -16.52
C PRO A 121 -18.86 -21.51 -15.88
N LYS A 122 -19.02 -22.72 -16.44
CA LYS A 122 -20.00 -23.71 -15.94
C LYS A 122 -19.65 -24.33 -14.58
N ASN A 123 -18.44 -24.12 -14.09
CA ASN A 123 -17.93 -24.66 -12.82
C ASN A 123 -17.28 -23.58 -11.94
N ALA A 124 -17.59 -22.30 -12.23
CA ALA A 124 -16.93 -21.15 -11.61
C ALA A 124 -17.02 -21.19 -10.08
N ALA A 125 -18.21 -21.50 -9.54
CA ALA A 125 -18.42 -21.60 -8.10
C ALA A 125 -17.48 -22.59 -7.41
N ASN A 126 -17.33 -23.80 -7.96
CA ASN A 126 -16.50 -24.83 -7.36
C ASN A 126 -15.01 -24.53 -7.50
N GLU A 127 -14.57 -24.07 -8.67
CA GLU A 127 -13.17 -23.71 -8.90
C GLU A 127 -12.76 -22.53 -8.02
N THR A 128 -13.57 -21.47 -7.97
CA THR A 128 -13.32 -20.31 -7.09
C THR A 128 -13.32 -20.71 -5.62
N GLY A 129 -14.30 -21.51 -5.17
CA GLY A 129 -14.33 -22.02 -3.80
C GLY A 129 -13.08 -22.85 -3.44
N ALA A 130 -12.55 -23.63 -4.37
CA ALA A 130 -11.37 -24.47 -4.18
C ALA A 130 -10.06 -23.69 -4.01
N LEU A 131 -10.01 -22.42 -4.43
CA LEU A 131 -8.82 -21.57 -4.26
C LEU A 131 -8.42 -21.36 -2.80
N ALA A 132 -9.33 -21.52 -1.84
CA ALA A 132 -9.00 -21.48 -0.41
C ALA A 132 -7.90 -22.51 -0.05
N LYS A 133 -7.98 -23.71 -0.63
CA LYS A 133 -6.99 -24.78 -0.43
C LYS A 133 -5.68 -24.50 -1.18
N VAL A 134 -5.76 -23.80 -2.30
CA VAL A 134 -4.60 -23.35 -3.08
C VAL A 134 -3.82 -22.31 -2.28
N TYR A 135 -4.52 -21.37 -1.62
CA TYR A 135 -3.94 -20.45 -0.67
C TYR A 135 -3.27 -21.20 0.49
N ASP A 136 -3.96 -22.13 1.16
CA ASP A 136 -3.37 -22.87 2.29
C ASP A 136 -2.11 -23.63 1.89
N TYR A 137 -2.14 -24.26 0.71
CA TYR A 137 -0.97 -24.93 0.14
C TYR A 137 0.18 -23.95 -0.11
N ALA A 138 -0.09 -22.81 -0.75
CA ALA A 138 0.93 -21.83 -1.07
C ALA A 138 1.52 -21.19 0.19
N ALA A 139 0.67 -20.80 1.13
CA ALA A 139 1.08 -20.20 2.39
C ALA A 139 1.97 -21.14 3.20
N LYS A 140 1.62 -22.43 3.24
CA LYS A 140 2.46 -23.47 3.86
C LYS A 140 3.78 -23.68 3.11
N THR A 141 3.74 -23.71 1.78
CA THR A 141 4.90 -24.01 0.93
C THR A 141 5.95 -22.91 1.00
N PHE A 142 5.54 -21.65 0.93
CA PHE A 142 6.44 -20.51 0.93
C PHE A 142 6.66 -19.90 2.32
N LYS A 143 5.88 -20.32 3.33
CA LYS A 143 5.85 -19.73 4.68
C LYS A 143 5.53 -18.23 4.65
N VAL A 144 4.59 -17.85 3.79
CA VAL A 144 4.16 -16.46 3.57
C VAL A 144 2.64 -16.42 3.62
N LYS A 145 2.07 -15.52 4.43
CA LYS A 145 0.62 -15.38 4.58
C LYS A 145 0.03 -14.40 3.57
N ASP A 146 0.81 -13.40 3.16
CA ASP A 146 0.40 -12.37 2.20
C ASP A 146 0.26 -12.96 0.80
N ALA A 147 -0.98 -12.99 0.33
CA ALA A 147 -1.29 -13.53 -0.98
C ALA A 147 -2.37 -12.72 -1.71
N MET A 148 -2.19 -12.59 -3.03
CA MET A 148 -3.17 -12.04 -3.94
C MET A 148 -3.65 -13.12 -4.91
N LEU A 149 -4.92 -13.48 -4.82
CA LEU A 149 -5.59 -14.39 -5.73
C LEU A 149 -6.30 -13.54 -6.79
N MET A 150 -6.00 -13.78 -8.07
CA MET A 150 -6.51 -12.92 -9.14
C MET A 150 -6.73 -13.63 -10.45
N GLY A 151 -7.72 -13.14 -11.19
CA GLY A 151 -7.96 -13.51 -12.59
C GLY A 151 -9.43 -13.55 -12.97
N ASP A 152 -9.73 -14.13 -14.12
CA ASP A 152 -11.09 -14.33 -14.63
C ASP A 152 -11.70 -15.53 -13.90
N MET A 153 -12.34 -15.23 -12.78
CA MET A 153 -12.97 -16.24 -11.93
C MET A 153 -14.37 -16.61 -12.42
N ASN A 154 -14.89 -15.96 -13.47
CA ASN A 154 -16.29 -16.08 -13.90
C ASN A 154 -17.27 -15.94 -12.72
N ALA A 155 -16.88 -15.24 -11.65
CA ALA A 155 -17.52 -15.33 -10.35
C ALA A 155 -18.70 -14.35 -10.21
N GLY A 156 -19.74 -14.53 -11.01
CA GLY A 156 -20.93 -13.68 -10.96
C GLY A 156 -21.94 -13.99 -12.07
N CYS A 157 -23.00 -13.19 -12.14
CA CYS A 157 -24.05 -13.32 -13.15
C CYS A 157 -24.59 -14.77 -13.25
N ALA A 158 -24.76 -15.29 -14.48
CA ALA A 158 -25.31 -16.62 -14.71
C ALA A 158 -24.39 -17.78 -14.29
N ASN A 159 -23.10 -17.50 -14.04
CA ASN A 159 -22.09 -18.52 -13.74
C ASN A 159 -22.04 -18.90 -12.25
N VAL A 160 -22.53 -18.02 -11.37
CA VAL A 160 -22.57 -18.25 -9.92
C VAL A 160 -23.89 -17.78 -9.35
N ARG A 161 -24.68 -18.71 -8.79
CA ARG A 161 -25.96 -18.41 -8.16
C ARG A 161 -25.75 -17.80 -6.78
N ILE A 162 -26.74 -17.06 -6.28
CA ILE A 162 -26.70 -16.48 -4.93
C ILE A 162 -26.42 -17.55 -3.87
N SER A 163 -27.06 -18.72 -3.98
CA SER A 163 -26.86 -19.85 -3.05
C SER A 163 -25.47 -20.48 -3.10
N ASP A 164 -24.73 -20.31 -4.21
CA ASP A 164 -23.43 -20.95 -4.37
C ASP A 164 -22.36 -20.24 -3.52
N TRP A 165 -22.50 -18.94 -3.28
CA TRP A 165 -21.59 -18.15 -2.45
C TRP A 165 -21.48 -18.70 -1.03
N ASP A 166 -22.59 -19.10 -0.43
CA ASP A 166 -22.61 -19.69 0.92
C ASP A 166 -21.90 -21.05 0.98
N ALA A 167 -21.78 -21.76 -0.16
CA ALA A 167 -21.04 -23.00 -0.24
C ALA A 167 -19.53 -22.80 -0.47
N MET A 168 -19.11 -21.66 -1.04
CA MET A 168 -17.71 -21.40 -1.36
C MET A 168 -16.88 -21.17 -0.10
N GLU A 169 -15.90 -22.05 0.12
CA GLU A 169 -14.97 -21.94 1.24
C GLU A 169 -14.19 -20.62 1.22
N LEU A 170 -13.72 -20.20 0.02
CA LEU A 170 -13.02 -18.92 -0.17
C LEU A 170 -13.89 -17.70 0.21
N TRP A 171 -15.20 -17.77 0.01
CA TRP A 171 -16.12 -16.68 0.36
C TRP A 171 -16.41 -16.62 1.85
N ARG A 172 -16.56 -17.78 2.51
CA ARG A 172 -16.90 -17.86 3.93
C ARG A 172 -15.75 -17.54 4.89
N ARG A 173 -14.52 -17.70 4.43
CA ARG A 173 -13.30 -17.53 5.22
C ARG A 173 -12.97 -16.03 5.38
N LYS A 174 -12.91 -15.55 6.62
CA LYS A 174 -12.81 -14.12 6.97
C LYS A 174 -11.44 -13.51 6.70
N GLU A 175 -10.43 -14.36 6.57
CA GLU A 175 -9.07 -13.96 6.20
C GLU A 175 -8.96 -13.52 4.73
N PHE A 176 -9.98 -13.74 3.90
CA PHE A 176 -10.01 -13.29 2.52
C PHE A 176 -10.83 -12.02 2.36
N THR A 177 -10.19 -11.00 1.79
CA THR A 177 -10.84 -9.75 1.43
C THR A 177 -11.03 -9.68 -0.07
N TRP A 178 -12.27 -9.66 -0.52
CA TRP A 178 -12.62 -9.50 -1.93
C TRP A 178 -12.57 -8.03 -2.29
N LEU A 179 -11.56 -7.62 -3.07
CA LEU A 179 -11.37 -6.22 -3.45
C LEU A 179 -12.31 -5.85 -4.59
N ILE A 180 -12.37 -6.69 -5.63
CA ILE A 180 -13.37 -6.55 -6.70
C ILE A 180 -14.64 -7.25 -6.24
N THR A 181 -15.60 -6.49 -5.73
CA THR A 181 -16.91 -6.91 -5.23
C THR A 181 -17.95 -7.09 -6.35
N HIS A 182 -19.18 -7.49 -6.00
CA HIS A 182 -20.23 -7.84 -6.98
C HIS A 182 -20.77 -6.66 -7.80
N ASP A 183 -20.51 -5.43 -7.35
CA ASP A 183 -20.95 -4.17 -7.95
C ASP A 183 -20.05 -3.70 -9.10
N PHE A 184 -18.88 -4.32 -9.29
CA PHE A 184 -18.00 -4.00 -10.40
C PHE A 184 -18.45 -4.65 -11.72
N ASP A 185 -18.34 -3.90 -12.81
CA ASP A 185 -18.42 -4.44 -14.16
C ASP A 185 -17.01 -4.65 -14.72
N THR A 186 -16.63 -5.91 -14.94
CA THR A 186 -15.30 -6.28 -15.45
C THR A 186 -15.33 -6.70 -16.92
N THR A 187 -16.46 -6.51 -17.62
CA THR A 187 -16.61 -6.91 -19.03
C THR A 187 -16.85 -5.72 -19.96
N LEU A 188 -16.42 -5.83 -21.21
CA LEU A 188 -16.79 -4.89 -22.29
C LEU A 188 -18.18 -5.19 -22.87
N SER A 189 -18.89 -6.18 -22.32
CA SER A 189 -20.17 -6.62 -22.83
C SER A 189 -21.31 -5.67 -22.39
N ILE A 190 -22.47 -5.79 -23.02
CA ILE A 190 -23.68 -5.05 -22.59
C ILE A 190 -24.16 -5.54 -21.21
N ASN A 191 -23.86 -6.78 -20.86
CA ASN A 191 -24.24 -7.38 -19.59
C ASN A 191 -23.11 -7.14 -18.58
N CYS A 192 -23.33 -6.20 -17.65
CA CYS A 192 -22.37 -5.89 -16.59
C CYS A 192 -22.17 -7.10 -15.67
N CYS A 193 -20.95 -7.65 -15.62
CA CYS A 193 -20.64 -8.84 -14.82
C CYS A 193 -19.30 -8.72 -14.06
N PRO A 194 -19.24 -9.11 -12.77
CA PRO A 194 -18.03 -9.09 -11.96
C PRO A 194 -17.26 -10.42 -12.11
N TYR A 195 -16.83 -10.75 -13.32
CA TYR A 195 -16.15 -12.03 -13.58
C TYR A 195 -14.72 -12.05 -13.06
N ASP A 196 -13.99 -10.97 -13.28
CA ASP A 196 -12.60 -10.82 -12.88
C ASP A 196 -12.53 -10.37 -11.44
N ARG A 197 -11.70 -11.03 -10.64
CA ARG A 197 -11.61 -10.79 -9.20
C ARG A 197 -10.17 -10.56 -8.76
N ILE A 198 -10.02 -9.73 -7.75
CA ILE A 198 -8.82 -9.63 -6.92
C ILE A 198 -9.26 -9.88 -5.49
N ILE A 199 -8.62 -10.85 -4.85
CA ILE A 199 -8.86 -11.25 -3.46
C ILE A 199 -7.51 -11.25 -2.76
N VAL A 200 -7.44 -10.69 -1.56
CA VAL A 200 -6.21 -10.64 -0.76
C VAL A 200 -6.37 -11.41 0.54
N ALA A 201 -5.26 -11.96 1.04
CA ALA A 201 -5.12 -12.56 2.36
C ALA A 201 -3.79 -12.10 2.99
N GLY A 202 -3.72 -12.10 4.32
CA GLY A 202 -2.61 -11.55 5.10
C GLY A 202 -2.93 -10.14 5.60
N ASP A 203 -2.61 -9.86 6.87
CA ASP A 203 -2.99 -8.60 7.52
C ASP A 203 -2.19 -7.43 6.92
N ASP A 204 -0.87 -7.62 6.72
CA ASP A 204 0.01 -6.62 6.12
C ASP A 204 -0.44 -6.26 4.69
N LEU A 205 -0.77 -7.25 3.86
CA LEU A 205 -1.30 -7.01 2.52
C LEU A 205 -2.64 -6.29 2.53
N GLN A 206 -3.55 -6.64 3.44
CA GLN A 206 -4.83 -5.96 3.58
C GLN A 206 -4.65 -4.49 3.95
N GLU A 207 -3.73 -4.19 4.88
CA GLU A 207 -3.41 -2.81 5.28
C GLU A 207 -2.72 -2.02 4.16
N ALA A 208 -1.95 -2.71 3.31
CA ALA A 208 -1.28 -2.11 2.17
C ALA A 208 -2.23 -1.72 1.03
N VAL A 209 -3.48 -2.21 1.00
CA VAL A 209 -4.44 -1.85 -0.06
C VAL A 209 -4.78 -0.35 -0.02
N ILE A 210 -4.72 0.30 -1.19
CA ILE A 210 -5.28 1.63 -1.39
C ILE A 210 -6.70 1.44 -1.96
N TRP A 211 -7.71 1.49 -1.10
CA TRP A 211 -9.09 1.14 -1.45
C TRP A 211 -9.66 1.91 -2.64
N ASP A 212 -9.41 3.23 -2.72
CA ASP A 212 -9.90 4.07 -3.83
C ASP A 212 -9.23 3.76 -5.18
N SER A 213 -8.21 2.90 -5.21
CA SER A 213 -7.56 2.47 -6.44
C SER A 213 -8.11 1.18 -7.02
N VAL A 214 -8.99 0.50 -6.29
CA VAL A 214 -9.56 -0.80 -6.68
C VAL A 214 -10.62 -0.59 -7.75
N GLY A 215 -10.46 -1.28 -8.89
CA GLY A 215 -11.52 -1.31 -9.89
C GLY A 215 -11.09 -1.77 -11.28
N PRO A 216 -12.03 -1.81 -12.24
CA PRO A 216 -11.76 -2.14 -13.63
C PRO A 216 -11.12 -0.95 -14.37
N PHE A 217 -10.07 -1.23 -15.12
CA PHE A 217 -9.46 -0.28 -16.03
C PHE A 217 -10.22 -0.20 -17.35
N LYS A 218 -11.15 0.74 -17.45
CA LYS A 218 -12.00 0.99 -18.63
C LYS A 218 -11.23 1.68 -19.77
N TYR A 219 -10.24 0.99 -20.33
CA TYR A 219 -9.30 1.52 -21.34
C TYR A 219 -9.97 2.04 -22.62
N ARG A 220 -11.16 1.52 -22.97
CA ARG A 220 -11.95 2.04 -24.10
C ARG A 220 -12.27 3.51 -23.91
N ASP A 221 -12.80 3.85 -22.74
CA ASP A 221 -13.29 5.19 -22.43
C ASP A 221 -12.11 6.15 -22.30
N LEU A 222 -11.06 5.74 -21.57
CA LEU A 222 -9.86 6.55 -21.39
C LEU A 222 -9.13 6.85 -22.71
N TYR A 223 -9.07 5.89 -23.63
CA TYR A 223 -8.37 6.05 -24.91
C TYR A 223 -9.30 6.47 -26.06
N GLY A 224 -10.59 6.75 -25.80
CA GLY A 224 -11.56 7.16 -26.81
C GLY A 224 -11.73 6.12 -27.94
N LEU A 225 -11.70 4.83 -27.62
CA LEU A 225 -11.78 3.76 -28.61
C LEU A 225 -13.23 3.45 -28.99
N SER A 226 -13.45 3.05 -30.24
CA SER A 226 -14.71 2.41 -30.62
C SER A 226 -14.87 1.06 -29.92
N THR A 227 -16.12 0.63 -29.70
CA THR A 227 -16.43 -0.69 -29.12
C THR A 227 -15.74 -1.82 -29.89
N ASN A 228 -15.74 -1.78 -31.23
CA ASN A 228 -15.09 -2.81 -32.06
C ASN A 228 -13.58 -2.87 -31.84
N THR A 229 -12.91 -1.71 -31.76
CA THR A 229 -11.46 -1.66 -31.49
C THR A 229 -11.15 -2.17 -30.09
N ALA A 230 -11.98 -1.82 -29.10
CA ALA A 230 -11.80 -2.27 -27.73
C ALA A 230 -12.02 -3.78 -27.57
N LEU A 231 -13.06 -4.33 -28.22
CA LEU A 231 -13.33 -5.78 -28.27
C LEU A 231 -12.25 -6.56 -29.05
N ALA A 232 -11.60 -5.94 -30.03
CA ALA A 232 -10.45 -6.54 -30.70
C ALA A 232 -9.21 -6.65 -29.80
N VAL A 233 -9.16 -5.88 -28.70
CA VAL A 233 -8.14 -6.02 -27.66
C VAL A 233 -8.53 -7.10 -26.66
N SER A 234 -9.73 -7.00 -26.10
CA SER A 234 -10.26 -7.93 -25.09
C SER A 234 -11.76 -7.69 -24.90
N ASP A 235 -12.48 -8.73 -24.50
CA ASP A 235 -13.86 -8.67 -23.99
C ASP A 235 -13.95 -8.42 -22.48
N HIS A 236 -12.80 -8.40 -21.78
CA HIS A 236 -12.67 -8.08 -20.35
C HIS A 236 -11.84 -6.81 -20.12
N TRP A 237 -12.21 -6.04 -19.08
CA TRP A 237 -11.36 -5.00 -18.52
C TRP A 237 -10.28 -5.63 -17.63
N PRO A 238 -9.03 -5.14 -17.64
CA PRO A 238 -8.13 -5.44 -16.54
C PRO A 238 -8.74 -4.96 -15.23
N VAL A 239 -8.68 -5.78 -14.17
CA VAL A 239 -8.95 -5.31 -12.81
C VAL A 239 -7.64 -4.92 -12.14
N GLU A 240 -7.62 -3.79 -11.44
CA GLU A 240 -6.42 -3.21 -10.88
C GLU A 240 -6.58 -2.82 -9.41
N VAL A 241 -5.46 -2.79 -8.69
CA VAL A 241 -5.31 -2.28 -7.33
C VAL A 241 -3.91 -1.69 -7.18
N LYS A 242 -3.78 -0.64 -6.38
CA LYS A 242 -2.50 -0.11 -5.91
C LYS A 242 -2.26 -0.51 -4.46
N LEU A 243 -1.00 -0.81 -4.17
CA LEU A 243 -0.52 -1.09 -2.82
C LEU A 243 0.35 0.07 -2.32
N LYS A 244 0.31 0.33 -1.02
CA LYS A 244 1.14 1.32 -0.34
C LYS A 244 2.61 0.90 -0.43
N GLY A 245 3.44 1.80 -0.94
CA GLY A 245 4.88 1.64 -0.88
C GLY A 245 5.39 1.89 0.54
N GLY A 246 6.49 1.24 0.92
CA GLY A 246 7.23 1.60 2.12
C GLY A 246 8.02 2.88 1.92
N SER A 247 8.45 3.53 3.00
CA SER A 247 9.37 4.66 2.87
C SER A 247 10.69 4.22 2.28
N SER A 248 11.25 5.06 1.42
CA SER A 248 12.54 4.78 0.81
C SER A 248 13.62 4.72 1.89
N LYS A 249 14.69 3.93 1.65
CA LYS A 249 15.85 3.91 2.54
C LYS A 249 16.43 5.30 2.77
N GLU A 250 16.38 6.14 1.74
CA GLU A 250 16.83 7.53 1.80
C GLU A 250 15.92 8.38 2.69
N ALA A 251 14.59 8.23 2.62
CA ALA A 251 13.66 8.90 3.52
C ALA A 251 13.89 8.46 4.97
N LYS A 252 13.99 7.15 5.23
CA LYS A 252 14.27 6.60 6.56
C LYS A 252 15.61 7.07 7.13
N ALA A 253 16.62 7.28 6.28
CA ALA A 253 17.94 7.73 6.71
C ALA A 253 18.05 9.25 6.94
N ASN A 254 17.22 10.06 6.27
CA ASN A 254 17.41 11.51 6.23
C ASN A 254 16.28 12.33 6.85
N LEU A 255 15.16 11.71 7.21
CA LEU A 255 14.02 12.41 7.79
C LEU A 255 13.85 12.02 9.26
N THR A 256 13.70 13.02 10.12
CA THR A 256 13.47 12.85 11.57
C THR A 256 12.13 13.52 11.91
N PRO A 257 11.01 12.78 11.84
CA PRO A 257 9.70 13.36 12.10
C PRO A 257 9.49 13.55 13.61
N SER A 258 8.60 14.47 13.97
CA SER A 258 8.14 14.63 15.35
C SER A 258 6.65 14.95 15.37
N LEU A 259 5.96 14.47 16.40
CA LEU A 259 4.59 14.84 16.71
C LEU A 259 4.62 15.90 17.81
N CYS A 260 4.02 17.07 17.54
CA CYS A 260 4.09 18.23 18.42
C CYS A 260 2.71 18.68 18.91
N LEU A 261 2.62 18.95 20.21
CA LEU A 261 1.58 19.81 20.78
C LEU A 261 2.04 21.25 20.74
N THR A 262 1.24 22.12 20.14
CA THR A 262 1.49 23.56 20.11
C THR A 262 0.41 24.27 20.90
N ILE A 263 0.80 25.07 21.89
CA ILE A 263 -0.06 26.01 22.59
C ILE A 263 0.42 27.42 22.28
N HIS A 264 -0.42 28.20 21.61
CA HIS A 264 -0.21 29.62 21.40
C HIS A 264 -1.04 30.40 22.41
N ASP A 265 -0.39 31.16 23.28
CA ASP A 265 -1.03 31.99 24.30
C ASP A 265 -0.99 33.44 23.84
N SER A 266 -2.15 33.95 23.42
CA SER A 266 -2.30 35.31 22.87
C SER A 266 -2.43 36.40 23.92
N ARG A 267 -2.34 36.05 25.21
CA ARG A 267 -2.24 37.04 26.29
C ARG A 267 -0.84 37.65 26.26
N ALA A 268 -0.76 38.96 26.40
CA ALA A 268 0.52 39.65 26.50
C ALA A 268 1.34 39.12 27.69
N GLY A 269 2.55 38.69 27.40
CA GLY A 269 3.57 38.25 28.35
C GLY A 269 4.78 39.19 28.32
N SER A 270 5.83 38.81 29.04
CA SER A 270 7.11 39.53 28.96
C SER A 270 8.27 38.61 29.26
N ILE A 271 9.42 38.91 28.65
CA ILE A 271 10.66 38.20 28.95
C ILE A 271 11.32 38.77 30.21
N PRO A 272 11.53 37.94 31.26
CA PRO A 272 12.32 38.33 32.42
C PRO A 272 13.71 38.82 31.99
N THR A 273 14.16 39.96 32.50
CA THR A 273 15.45 40.58 32.14
C THR A 273 16.63 39.63 32.30
N GLN A 274 16.58 38.72 33.28
CA GLN A 274 17.63 37.72 33.50
C GLN A 274 17.77 36.74 32.33
N LEU A 275 16.68 36.40 31.65
CA LEU A 275 16.73 35.47 30.51
C LEU A 275 17.37 36.08 29.27
N LYS A 276 17.40 37.42 29.16
CA LYS A 276 18.06 38.12 28.03
C LYS A 276 19.58 37.98 28.04
N THR A 277 20.18 37.66 29.19
CA THR A 277 21.65 37.57 29.35
C THR A 277 22.13 36.18 29.72
N GLN A 278 21.23 35.30 30.17
CA GLN A 278 21.54 33.91 30.47
C GLN A 278 21.59 33.07 29.20
N LYS A 279 22.50 32.09 29.18
CA LYS A 279 22.56 31.08 28.11
C LYS A 279 21.75 29.83 28.42
N THR A 280 21.52 29.54 29.69
CA THR A 280 20.75 28.38 30.14
C THR A 280 19.96 28.68 31.40
N THR A 281 18.82 28.01 31.58
CA THR A 281 18.01 28.09 32.82
C THR A 281 17.14 26.83 32.95
N PHE A 282 17.07 26.23 34.14
CA PHE A 282 16.19 25.07 34.43
C PHE A 282 16.21 23.94 33.39
N GLY A 283 17.38 23.67 32.78
CA GLY A 283 17.53 22.64 31.73
C GLY A 283 17.16 23.09 30.30
N PHE A 284 16.83 24.37 30.11
CA PHE A 284 16.68 25.00 28.81
C PHE A 284 17.95 25.75 28.41
N GLU A 285 18.31 25.63 27.14
CA GLU A 285 19.17 26.57 26.43
C GLU A 285 18.35 27.78 26.00
N ILE A 286 18.97 28.95 25.93
CA ILE A 286 18.30 30.22 25.65
C ILE A 286 18.99 30.90 24.48
N GLU A 287 18.20 31.27 23.48
CA GLU A 287 18.62 32.14 22.39
C GLU A 287 17.75 33.40 22.40
N THR A 288 18.37 34.57 22.35
CA THR A 288 17.65 35.85 22.34
C THR A 288 18.14 36.69 21.19
N THR A 289 17.19 37.26 20.46
CA THR A 289 17.40 38.25 19.41
C THR A 289 16.70 39.56 19.80
N ASP A 290 16.82 40.58 18.95
CA ASP A 290 16.10 41.85 19.16
C ASP A 290 14.57 41.69 19.09
N THR A 291 14.08 40.65 18.40
CA THR A 291 12.65 40.45 18.11
C THR A 291 12.05 39.23 18.79
N SER A 292 12.86 38.34 19.38
CA SER A 292 12.36 37.12 19.99
C SER A 292 13.26 36.59 21.10
N THR A 293 12.68 35.76 21.96
CA THR A 293 13.44 34.92 22.88
C THR A 293 12.93 33.50 22.81
N GLU A 294 13.84 32.57 22.65
CA GLU A 294 13.57 31.16 22.53
C GLU A 294 14.25 30.39 23.66
N LEU A 295 13.51 29.48 24.28
CA LEU A 295 14.03 28.49 25.20
C LEU A 295 13.83 27.10 24.63
N TYR A 296 14.90 26.31 24.56
CA TYR A 296 14.89 24.96 24.01
C TYR A 296 15.42 23.95 25.01
N ALA A 297 14.73 22.83 25.19
CA ALA A 297 15.20 21.71 26.00
C ALA A 297 14.85 20.38 25.33
N GLU A 298 15.69 19.38 25.59
CA GLU A 298 15.57 18.08 24.97
C GLU A 298 15.94 16.94 25.93
N SER A 299 15.29 15.79 25.82
CA SER A 299 15.46 14.67 26.76
C SER A 299 14.84 13.37 26.27
N SER A 300 15.44 12.23 26.63
CA SER A 300 14.80 10.90 26.50
C SER A 300 13.68 10.66 27.52
N ASN A 301 13.54 11.53 28.52
CA ASN A 301 12.50 11.47 29.54
C ASN A 301 11.55 12.68 29.41
N GLY A 302 10.43 12.49 28.73
CA GLY A 302 9.42 13.53 28.55
C GLY A 302 8.84 14.05 29.88
N THR A 303 8.75 13.22 30.91
CA THR A 303 8.28 13.64 32.24
C THR A 303 9.25 14.63 32.87
N ALA A 304 10.56 14.44 32.69
CA ALA A 304 11.57 15.40 33.16
C ALA A 304 11.42 16.77 32.48
N LEU A 305 11.14 16.81 31.17
CA LEU A 305 10.87 18.08 30.48
C LEU A 305 9.61 18.78 30.98
N LEU A 306 8.54 18.04 31.28
CA LEU A 306 7.34 18.61 31.91
C LEU A 306 7.65 19.20 33.30
N VAL A 307 8.55 18.58 34.07
CA VAL A 307 9.02 19.13 35.35
C VAL A 307 9.84 20.41 35.15
N ASN A 308 10.74 20.43 34.17
CA ASN A 308 11.52 21.63 33.82
C ASN A 308 10.58 22.77 33.42
N LEU A 309 9.59 22.50 32.55
CA LEU A 309 8.60 23.48 32.11
C LEU A 309 7.78 24.04 33.29
N ARG A 310 7.35 23.19 34.23
CA ARG A 310 6.66 23.64 35.46
C ARG A 310 7.55 24.49 36.35
N THR A 311 8.82 24.13 36.48
CA THR A 311 9.79 24.86 37.31
C THR A 311 10.05 26.25 36.72
N LEU A 312 10.25 26.32 35.39
CA LEU A 312 10.39 27.56 34.65
C LEU A 312 9.14 28.45 34.82
N GLN A 313 7.96 27.88 34.62
CA GLN A 313 6.67 28.58 34.77
C GLN A 313 6.48 29.13 36.18
N ALA A 314 6.78 28.34 37.22
CA ALA A 314 6.67 28.78 38.61
C ALA A 314 7.56 29.99 38.91
N LYS A 315 8.74 30.07 38.28
CA LYS A 315 9.69 31.18 38.43
C LYS A 315 9.35 32.39 37.56
N TYR A 316 8.88 32.17 36.34
CA TYR A 316 8.65 33.19 35.31
C TYR A 316 7.22 33.15 34.79
N GLN A 317 6.27 33.46 35.68
CA GLN A 317 4.83 33.43 35.38
C GLN A 317 4.43 34.44 34.29
N GLN A 318 5.23 35.49 34.10
CA GLN A 318 5.06 36.48 33.04
C GLN A 318 5.48 35.98 31.65
N LEU A 319 6.28 34.90 31.57
CA LEU A 319 6.71 34.31 30.31
C LEU A 319 5.75 33.20 29.87
N ILE A 320 5.36 32.32 30.79
CA ILE A 320 4.44 31.22 30.49
C ILE A 320 3.34 31.21 31.54
N SER A 321 2.10 31.16 31.06
CA SER A 321 0.95 31.02 31.95
C SER A 321 0.86 29.61 32.54
N LYS A 322 0.22 29.51 33.70
CA LYS A 322 -0.05 28.22 34.33
C LYS A 322 -0.96 27.36 33.45
N GLU A 323 -1.95 27.96 32.80
CA GLU A 323 -2.91 27.24 31.95
C GLU A 323 -2.23 26.58 30.74
N THR A 324 -1.19 27.21 30.17
CA THR A 324 -0.40 26.61 29.08
C THR A 324 0.28 25.32 29.52
N VAL A 325 0.92 25.32 30.69
CA VAL A 325 1.61 24.13 31.22
C VAL A 325 0.63 23.03 31.64
N ASP A 326 -0.50 23.42 32.22
CA ASP A 326 -1.57 22.49 32.60
C ASP A 326 -2.22 21.85 31.36
N ALA A 327 -2.44 22.62 30.29
CA ALA A 327 -2.99 22.11 29.03
C ALA A 327 -2.07 21.09 28.36
N ILE A 328 -0.76 21.36 28.30
CA ILE A 328 0.24 20.43 27.78
C ILE A 328 0.25 19.16 28.64
N SER A 329 0.37 19.32 29.96
CA SER A 329 0.41 18.20 30.91
C SER A 329 -0.82 17.30 30.79
N TYR A 330 -2.00 17.90 30.67
CA TYR A 330 -3.25 17.18 30.50
C TYR A 330 -3.27 16.41 29.18
N LYS A 331 -2.96 17.06 28.05
CA LYS A 331 -2.97 16.42 26.73
C LYS A 331 -1.96 15.26 26.64
N VAL A 332 -0.75 15.45 27.14
CA VAL A 332 0.28 14.40 27.17
C VAL A 332 -0.19 13.20 28.01
N LYS A 333 -0.74 13.45 29.21
CA LYS A 333 -1.26 12.38 30.09
C LYS A 333 -2.39 11.57 29.44
N HIS A 334 -3.13 12.17 28.51
CA HIS A 334 -4.24 11.52 27.79
C HIS A 334 -3.87 11.08 26.36
N GLY A 335 -2.57 10.89 26.08
CA GLY A 335 -2.10 10.22 24.86
C GLY A 335 -2.07 11.10 23.61
N ALA A 336 -2.10 12.43 23.73
CA ALA A 336 -2.08 13.32 22.56
C ALA A 336 -0.77 13.29 21.74
N LEU A 337 0.27 12.61 22.25
CA LEU A 337 1.52 12.35 21.54
C LEU A 337 1.71 10.87 21.17
N ASN A 338 0.67 10.05 21.34
CA ASN A 338 0.74 8.65 20.90
C ASN A 338 0.54 8.59 19.39
N ASP A 339 1.53 8.09 18.67
CA ASP A 339 1.47 7.87 17.23
C ASP A 339 1.19 6.39 16.96
N VAL A 340 -0.10 6.03 16.92
CA VAL A 340 -0.53 4.65 16.57
C VAL A 340 -0.29 4.31 15.10
N THR A 341 0.17 5.27 14.28
CA THR A 341 0.44 5.05 12.87
C THR A 341 1.86 4.59 12.61
N SER A 342 2.79 4.74 13.57
CA SER A 342 4.14 4.17 13.59
C SER A 342 4.06 2.65 13.78
N ASN A 343 4.64 1.87 12.84
CA ASN A 343 4.60 0.40 12.93
C ASN A 343 5.74 -0.16 13.80
N ASP A 344 6.79 0.64 13.97
CA ASP A 344 7.89 0.35 14.87
C ASP A 344 7.82 1.26 16.10
N ASP A 345 7.96 0.67 17.28
CA ASP A 345 8.26 1.41 18.49
C ASP A 345 9.59 2.15 18.31
N LEU A 346 9.64 3.43 18.70
CA LEU A 346 10.91 4.14 18.77
C LEU A 346 11.81 3.42 19.78
N GLU A 347 12.94 2.87 19.30
CA GLU A 347 13.93 2.28 20.21
C GLU A 347 14.50 3.33 21.19
N ASN A 348 14.59 4.59 20.75
CA ASN A 348 15.12 5.70 21.53
C ASN A 348 14.19 6.92 21.41
N PRO A 349 13.04 6.94 22.11
CA PRO A 349 12.12 8.06 22.06
C PRO A 349 12.79 9.31 22.65
N PHE A 350 12.58 10.43 21.98
CA PHE A 350 13.18 11.69 22.38
C PHE A 350 12.15 12.81 22.36
N PHE A 351 12.16 13.64 23.39
CA PHE A 351 11.21 14.71 23.59
C PHE A 351 11.92 16.05 23.47
N THR A 352 11.21 17.04 22.93
CA THR A 352 11.69 18.42 22.89
C THR A 352 10.63 19.36 23.44
N THR A 353 11.08 20.45 24.06
CA THR A 353 10.23 21.56 24.48
C THR A 353 10.84 22.85 23.96
N ARG A 354 10.08 23.60 23.17
CA ARG A 354 10.47 24.90 22.63
C ARG A 354 9.47 25.95 23.11
N ILE A 355 9.94 26.99 23.76
CA ILE A 355 9.13 28.15 24.18
C ILE A 355 9.63 29.33 23.36
N TYR A 356 8.76 29.90 22.55
CA TYR A 356 9.05 31.03 21.70
C TYR A 356 8.23 32.24 22.15
N PHE A 357 8.91 33.29 22.58
CA PHE A 357 8.31 34.59 22.85
C PHE A 357 8.59 35.54 21.69
N ASP A 358 7.54 36.16 21.16
CA ASP A 358 7.62 37.18 20.13
C ASP A 358 7.54 38.57 20.76
N ALA A 359 8.56 39.40 20.55
CA ALA A 359 8.60 40.73 21.14
C ALA A 359 7.71 41.76 20.41
N SER A 360 7.21 41.44 19.22
CA SER A 360 6.38 42.35 18.43
C SER A 360 4.92 42.39 18.87
N ASP A 361 4.38 41.25 19.29
CA ASP A 361 3.01 41.10 19.80
C ASP A 361 2.94 40.68 21.28
N GLU A 362 4.11 40.49 21.91
CA GLU A 362 4.29 40.09 23.30
C GLU A 362 3.66 38.73 23.62
N THR A 363 3.49 37.84 22.64
CA THR A 363 2.86 36.53 22.85
C THR A 363 3.88 35.41 23.05
N THR A 364 3.41 34.28 23.62
CA THR A 364 4.25 33.09 23.83
C THR A 364 3.62 31.86 23.18
N THR A 365 4.44 31.12 22.44
CA THR A 365 4.09 29.81 21.88
C THR A 365 4.95 28.73 22.51
N VAL A 366 4.33 27.65 22.98
CA VAL A 366 5.01 26.48 23.52
C VAL A 366 4.76 25.27 22.64
N HIS A 367 5.83 24.69 22.14
CA HIS A 367 5.84 23.40 21.46
C HIS A 367 6.38 22.34 22.41
N TYR A 368 5.64 21.25 22.56
CA TYR A 368 6.10 20.07 23.29
C TYR A 368 5.94 18.86 22.36
N CYS A 369 7.06 18.26 21.96
CA CYS A 369 7.11 17.28 20.89
C CYS A 369 7.72 15.95 21.34
N LEU A 370 7.34 14.88 20.65
CA LEU A 370 7.94 13.55 20.70
C LEU A 370 8.43 13.20 19.30
N ALA A 371 9.70 12.79 19.17
CA ALA A 371 10.23 12.19 17.95
C ALA A 371 9.33 11.01 17.53
N THR A 372 9.14 10.79 16.23
CA THR A 372 8.39 9.63 15.69
C THR A 372 9.21 8.91 14.63
N THR A 373 8.71 7.79 14.13
CA THR A 373 9.32 7.02 13.03
C THR A 373 8.59 7.29 11.72
N ILE A 374 9.31 7.12 10.60
CA ILE A 374 8.71 7.11 9.27
C ILE A 374 8.63 5.67 8.79
N ASN A 375 7.41 5.20 8.52
CA ASN A 375 7.18 3.86 7.96
C ASN A 375 7.52 3.76 6.47
#